data_AF-V5GL19-F1
#
_entry.id   AF-V5GL19-F1
#
_cell.length_a   1.000
_cell.length_b   1.000
_cell.length_c   1.000
_cell.angle_alpha   90.00
_cell.angle_beta   90.00
_cell.angle_gamma   90.00
#
_symmetry.space_group_name_H-M   'P 1'
#
loop_
_entity.id
_entity.type
_entity.pdbx_description
1 polymer ?
#
loop_
_entity_poly.entity_id
_entity_poly.type
_entity_poly.pdbx_seq_one_letter_code
_entity_poly.pdbx_strand_id
1 'polypeptide(L)'
;SALCNLLLEFSPAKEPMLQQGVVQLLATLTSQPDPSLRLNGVWALMNLAFQAEQRVKSQILTALGTDQIFRLLADSDTRVLMKTLGLLRNLVSPRTHTDTMMALHGPQVMQGVILVLEGPHTPEVKEQALCILGNIADGERARDHIMSNEDVLKKLIDYMNHPAPCLQESAVFCINNLTRRGEPGAIERQSRLKDLGVVNILQQLLSTSDT
;
A
#
# COMPACT_ATOMS: atom_id res chain seq x y z
N SER A 1 16.20 9.94 13.88
CA SER A 1 16.69 11.19 13.26
C SER A 1 17.94 10.97 12.38
N ALA A 2 19.12 10.62 12.91
CA ALA A 2 20.32 10.39 12.07
C ALA A 2 20.27 9.09 11.21
N LEU A 3 19.78 7.98 11.77
CA LEU A 3 19.74 6.68 11.07
C LEU A 3 18.77 6.70 9.87
N CYS A 4 17.66 7.42 9.96
CA CYS A 4 16.67 7.54 8.87
C CYS A 4 17.22 8.28 7.65
N ASN A 5 18.17 9.19 7.87
CA ASN A 5 18.86 9.95 6.80
C ASN A 5 20.02 9.14 6.20
N LEU A 6 20.66 8.27 6.98
CA LEU A 6 21.75 7.39 6.53
C LEU A 6 21.27 6.19 5.69
N LEU A 7 19.96 5.93 5.65
CA LEU A 7 19.34 4.84 4.88
C LEU A 7 18.68 5.33 3.56
N LEU A 8 18.92 6.59 3.19
CA LEU A 8 18.55 7.10 1.87
C LEU A 8 19.38 6.42 0.78
N GLU A 9 18.79 6.32 -0.41
CA GLU A 9 19.26 5.54 -1.57
C GLU A 9 20.75 5.72 -1.90
N PHE A 10 21.30 6.92 -1.71
CA PHE A 10 22.67 7.28 -2.08
C PHE A 10 23.70 7.09 -0.97
N SER A 11 23.33 6.48 0.16
CA SER A 11 24.27 6.26 1.25
C SER A 11 25.18 5.07 0.95
N PRO A 12 26.51 5.28 0.83
CA PRO A 12 27.48 4.17 0.67
C PRO A 12 27.49 3.20 1.86
N ALA A 13 26.81 3.54 2.96
CA ALA A 13 26.66 2.67 4.13
C ALA A 13 25.50 1.67 4.04
N LYS A 14 24.61 1.76 3.03
CA LYS A 14 23.41 0.92 2.94
C LYS A 14 23.72 -0.58 2.82
N GLU A 15 24.61 -0.96 1.90
CA GLU A 15 24.94 -2.37 1.64
C GLU A 15 25.66 -3.05 2.83
N PRO A 16 26.69 -2.43 3.44
CA PRO A 16 27.30 -2.97 4.66
C PRO A 16 26.30 -3.13 5.82
N MET A 17 25.37 -2.19 5.99
CA MET A 17 24.36 -2.26 7.05
C MET A 17 23.37 -3.41 6.84
N LEU A 18 22.97 -3.68 5.59
CA LEU A 18 22.14 -4.83 5.23
C LEU A 18 22.81 -6.15 5.62
N GLN A 19 24.11 -6.29 5.33
CA GLN A 19 24.89 -7.48 5.71
C GLN A 19 25.05 -7.63 7.22
N GLN A 20 25.00 -6.53 7.98
CA GLN A 20 25.10 -6.52 9.44
C GLN A 20 23.76 -6.71 10.16
N GLY A 21 22.68 -7.08 9.45
CA GLY A 21 21.40 -7.40 10.08
C GLY A 21 20.58 -6.17 10.49
N VAL A 22 20.80 -5.02 9.85
CA VAL A 22 20.04 -3.78 10.13
C VAL A 22 18.53 -3.99 10.05
N VAL A 23 18.04 -4.82 9.13
CA VAL A 23 16.60 -5.11 8.99
C VAL A 23 16.03 -5.70 10.28
N GLN A 24 16.74 -6.65 10.90
CA GLN A 24 16.29 -7.33 12.11
C GLN A 24 16.30 -6.38 13.32
N LEU A 25 17.33 -5.54 13.42
CA LEU A 25 17.42 -4.49 14.42
C LEU A 25 16.25 -3.51 14.30
N LEU A 26 16.00 -3.00 13.09
CA LEU A 26 14.91 -2.06 12.84
C LEU A 26 13.53 -2.69 13.11
N ALA A 27 13.33 -3.96 12.74
CA ALA A 27 12.11 -4.70 13.08
C ALA A 27 11.93 -4.80 14.61
N THR A 28 13.02 -5.06 15.36
CA THR A 28 12.99 -5.10 16.84
C THR A 28 12.59 -3.75 17.46
N LEU A 29 13.02 -2.63 16.86
CA LEU A 29 12.60 -1.29 17.29
C LEU A 29 11.09 -1.07 17.16
N THR A 30 10.45 -1.69 16.16
CA THR A 30 8.99 -1.59 15.96
C THR A 30 8.16 -2.26 17.05
N SER A 31 8.77 -3.14 17.84
CA SER A 31 8.11 -3.83 18.96
C SER A 31 8.32 -3.14 20.31
N GLN A 32 9.07 -2.03 20.37
CA GLN A 32 9.39 -1.36 21.63
C GLN A 32 8.17 -0.62 22.22
N PRO A 33 8.07 -0.52 23.57
CA PRO A 33 6.96 0.16 24.22
C PRO A 33 6.96 1.67 23.96
N ASP A 34 8.13 2.29 23.74
CA ASP A 34 8.25 3.71 23.38
C ASP A 34 7.77 3.97 21.94
N PRO A 35 6.70 4.77 21.74
CA PRO A 35 6.22 5.15 20.40
C PRO A 35 7.30 5.78 19.51
N SER A 36 8.25 6.51 20.10
CA SER A 36 9.34 7.15 19.35
C SER A 36 10.28 6.13 18.74
N LEU A 37 10.57 5.02 19.45
CA LEU A 37 11.37 3.93 18.92
C LEU A 37 10.62 3.18 17.82
N ARG A 38 9.32 2.91 18.01
CA ARG A 38 8.49 2.28 16.97
C ARG A 38 8.45 3.12 15.71
N LEU A 39 8.17 4.42 15.85
CA LEU A 39 8.12 5.38 14.76
C LEU A 39 9.44 5.43 13.99
N ASN A 40 10.57 5.53 14.69
CA ASN A 40 11.88 5.55 14.05
C ASN A 40 12.20 4.22 13.35
N GLY A 41 11.84 3.09 13.97
CA GLY A 41 12.02 1.76 13.39
C GLY A 41 11.26 1.57 12.09
N VAL A 42 9.94 1.82 12.10
CA VAL A 42 9.10 1.66 10.90
C VAL A 42 9.44 2.69 9.83
N TRP A 43 9.80 3.91 10.21
CA TRP A 43 10.22 4.92 9.25
C TRP A 43 11.55 4.55 8.56
N ALA A 44 12.51 4.02 9.32
CA ALA A 44 13.75 3.52 8.74
C ALA A 44 13.51 2.34 7.79
N LEU A 45 12.62 1.40 8.14
CA LEU A 45 12.20 0.31 7.24
C LEU A 45 11.50 0.83 5.99
N MET A 46 10.62 1.82 6.12
CA MET A 46 9.93 2.47 5.00
C MET A 46 10.94 3.06 4.01
N ASN A 47 11.93 3.80 4.50
CA ASN A 47 13.00 4.36 3.67
C ASN A 47 13.86 3.26 3.04
N LEU A 48 14.17 2.20 3.80
CA LEU A 48 14.95 1.07 3.29
C LEU A 48 14.22 0.34 2.17
N ALA A 49 12.89 0.23 2.23
CA ALA A 49 12.08 -0.37 1.18
C ALA A 49 11.94 0.52 -0.07
N PHE A 50 12.14 1.83 0.05
CA PHE A 50 12.03 2.75 -1.07
C PHE A 50 13.10 2.43 -2.13
N GLN A 51 12.65 2.12 -3.35
CA GLN A 51 13.49 1.71 -4.48
C GLN A 51 14.48 0.56 -4.19
N ALA A 52 14.24 -0.23 -3.14
CA ALA A 52 15.07 -1.39 -2.87
C ALA A 52 14.77 -2.57 -3.78
N GLU A 53 15.79 -3.40 -3.94
CA GLU A 53 15.67 -4.71 -4.56
C GLU A 53 14.60 -5.56 -3.86
N GLN A 54 13.98 -6.44 -4.64
CA GLN A 54 12.94 -7.34 -4.15
C GLN A 54 13.40 -8.16 -2.94
N ARG A 55 14.65 -8.63 -2.92
CA ARG A 55 15.22 -9.40 -1.80
C ARG A 55 15.12 -8.64 -0.48
N VAL A 56 15.45 -7.35 -0.47
CA VAL A 56 15.40 -6.51 0.74
C VAL A 56 13.95 -6.33 1.20
N LYS A 57 13.01 -6.15 0.27
CA LYS A 57 11.58 -6.04 0.57
C LYS A 57 11.02 -7.31 1.21
N SER A 58 11.37 -8.48 0.67
CA SER A 58 11.03 -9.77 1.26
C SER A 58 11.65 -9.94 2.66
N GLN A 59 12.91 -9.53 2.85
CA GLN A 59 13.56 -9.55 4.17
C GLN A 59 12.85 -8.67 5.20
N ILE A 60 12.41 -7.47 4.82
CA ILE A 60 11.67 -6.56 5.71
C ILE A 60 10.35 -7.19 6.16
N LEU A 61 9.56 -7.74 5.22
CA LEU A 61 8.29 -8.39 5.56
C LEU A 61 8.50 -9.62 6.44
N THR A 62 9.52 -10.42 6.14
CA THR A 62 9.86 -11.61 6.94
C THR A 62 10.28 -11.21 8.36
N ALA A 63 11.10 -10.17 8.50
CA ALA A 63 11.61 -9.72 9.80
C ALA A 63 10.52 -9.09 10.68
N LEU A 64 9.58 -8.34 10.09
CA LEU A 64 8.44 -7.81 10.82
C LEU A 64 7.46 -8.93 11.21
N GLY A 65 7.13 -9.80 10.27
CA GLY A 65 6.06 -10.77 10.44
C GLY A 65 4.66 -10.13 10.46
N THR A 66 3.65 -10.97 10.22
CA THR A 66 2.26 -10.53 10.06
C THR A 66 1.71 -9.84 11.30
N ASP A 67 1.91 -10.42 12.48
CA ASP A 67 1.35 -9.88 13.73
C ASP A 67 1.88 -8.49 14.07
N GLN A 68 3.17 -8.24 13.82
CA GLN A 68 3.75 -6.92 14.05
C GLN A 68 3.20 -5.89 13.05
N ILE A 69 3.01 -6.25 11.78
CA ILE A 69 2.40 -5.35 10.78
C ILE A 69 1.01 -4.94 11.25
N PHE A 70 0.17 -5.88 11.67
CA PHE A 70 -1.17 -5.57 12.18
C PHE A 70 -1.14 -4.72 13.46
N ARG A 71 -0.20 -4.99 14.38
CA ARG A 71 0.00 -4.13 15.56
C ARG A 71 0.37 -2.70 15.18
N LEU A 72 1.21 -2.50 14.17
CA LEU A 72 1.60 -1.17 13.70
C LEU A 72 0.47 -0.45 12.94
N LEU A 73 -0.36 -1.20 12.20
CA LEU A 73 -1.56 -0.65 11.56
C LEU A 73 -2.65 -0.27 12.58
N ALA A 74 -2.63 -0.88 13.77
CA ALA A 74 -3.52 -0.56 14.87
C ALA A 74 -2.86 0.33 15.95
N ASP A 75 -1.69 0.91 15.68
CA ASP A 75 -0.97 1.73 16.66
C ASP A 75 -1.76 3.00 17.00
N SER A 76 -1.77 3.38 18.28
CA SER A 76 -2.46 4.57 18.74
C SER A 76 -1.77 5.86 18.29
N ASP A 77 -0.47 5.81 17.98
CA ASP A 77 0.23 6.92 17.34
C ASP A 77 0.02 6.89 15.82
N THR A 78 -0.82 7.79 15.32
CA THR A 78 -1.13 7.91 13.88
C THR A 78 0.13 8.10 13.01
N ARG A 79 1.23 8.64 13.56
CA ARG A 79 2.49 8.77 12.81
C ARG A 79 3.10 7.40 12.52
N VAL A 80 2.98 6.44 13.46
CA VAL A 80 3.42 5.05 13.27
C VAL A 80 2.56 4.39 12.19
N LEU A 81 1.24 4.52 12.28
CA LEU A 81 0.30 4.03 11.26
C LEU A 81 0.65 4.57 9.87
N MET A 82 0.83 5.89 9.73
CA MET A 82 1.17 6.52 8.45
C MET A 82 2.48 6.01 7.85
N LYS A 83 3.53 5.82 8.68
CA LYS A 83 4.80 5.25 8.20
C LYS A 83 4.69 3.77 7.86
N THR A 84 3.82 3.04 8.55
CA THR A 84 3.52 1.64 8.24
C THR A 84 2.82 1.50 6.89
N LEU A 85 1.83 2.35 6.60
CA LEU A 85 1.18 2.40 5.29
C LEU A 85 2.17 2.80 4.18
N GLY A 86 3.03 3.80 4.44
CA GLY A 86 4.11 4.15 3.53
C GLY A 86 5.06 2.98 3.25
N LEU A 87 5.39 2.19 4.27
CA LEU A 87 6.20 0.98 4.11
C LEU A 87 5.47 -0.04 3.23
N LEU A 88 4.21 -0.37 3.51
CA LEU A 88 3.42 -1.30 2.69
C LEU A 88 3.35 -0.84 1.23
N ARG A 89 3.13 0.46 0.99
CA ARG A 89 3.13 1.05 -0.36
C ARG A 89 4.47 0.85 -1.08
N ASN A 90 5.59 1.04 -0.39
CA ASN A 90 6.94 0.81 -0.94
C ASN A 90 7.23 -0.67 -1.19
N LEU A 91 6.64 -1.57 -0.40
CA LEU A 91 6.81 -3.02 -0.56
C LEU A 91 6.08 -3.54 -1.80
N VAL A 92 4.90 -3.00 -2.14
CA VAL A 92 4.14 -3.37 -3.35
C VAL A 92 4.43 -2.49 -4.57
N SER A 93 5.54 -1.75 -4.56
CA SER A 93 6.04 -0.97 -5.70
C SER A 93 7.54 -1.21 -5.89
N PRO A 94 8.17 -0.89 -7.03
CA PRO A 94 7.54 -0.59 -8.31
C PRO A 94 6.80 -1.82 -8.87
N ARG A 95 6.05 -1.63 -9.97
CA ARG A 95 5.22 -2.66 -10.63
C ARG A 95 5.92 -4.01 -10.79
N THR A 96 7.21 -4.00 -11.15
CA THR A 96 8.03 -5.21 -11.36
C THR A 96 8.16 -6.09 -10.12
N HIS A 97 7.94 -5.56 -8.92
CA HIS A 97 7.98 -6.33 -7.67
C HIS A 97 6.59 -6.69 -7.16
N THR A 98 5.54 -5.97 -7.57
CA THR A 98 4.18 -6.08 -7.03
C THR A 98 3.66 -7.51 -7.06
N ASP A 99 3.79 -8.20 -8.19
CA ASP A 99 3.27 -9.56 -8.35
C ASP A 99 3.92 -10.58 -7.42
N THR A 100 5.25 -10.56 -7.29
CA THR A 100 5.96 -11.46 -6.38
C THR A 100 5.62 -11.16 -4.92
N MET A 101 5.54 -9.87 -4.55
CA MET A 101 5.23 -9.47 -3.19
C MET A 101 3.81 -9.87 -2.79
N MET A 102 2.84 -9.73 -3.71
CA MET A 102 1.48 -10.19 -3.49
C MET A 102 1.34 -11.72 -3.55
N ALA A 103 2.15 -12.41 -4.34
CA ALA A 103 2.18 -13.88 -4.32
C ALA A 103 2.65 -14.44 -2.96
N LEU A 104 3.58 -13.76 -2.30
CA LEU A 104 4.13 -14.19 -1.00
C LEU A 104 3.29 -13.72 0.19
N HIS A 105 2.72 -12.51 0.12
CA HIS A 105 2.12 -11.83 1.28
C HIS A 105 0.77 -11.16 0.99
N GLY A 106 0.15 -11.50 -0.15
CA GLY A 106 -1.06 -10.84 -0.64
C GLY A 106 -2.22 -10.85 0.35
N PRO A 107 -2.60 -11.99 0.97
CA PRO A 107 -3.68 -12.02 1.94
C PRO A 107 -3.46 -11.06 3.12
N GLN A 108 -2.24 -10.99 3.65
CA GLN A 108 -1.89 -10.15 4.79
C GLN A 108 -1.90 -8.67 4.41
N VAL A 109 -1.36 -8.32 3.25
CA VAL A 109 -1.39 -6.93 2.74
C VAL A 109 -2.82 -6.49 2.50
N MET A 110 -3.65 -7.32 1.85
CA MET A 110 -5.06 -7.01 1.60
C MET A 110 -5.84 -6.82 2.89
N GLN A 111 -5.68 -7.73 3.86
CA GLN A 111 -6.37 -7.62 5.15
C GLN A 111 -5.93 -6.37 5.93
N GLY A 112 -4.64 -6.00 5.90
CA GLY A 112 -4.16 -4.76 6.51
C GLY A 112 -4.75 -3.51 5.85
N VAL A 113 -4.86 -3.50 4.52
CA VAL A 113 -5.51 -2.42 3.78
C VAL A 113 -7.00 -2.33 4.10
N ILE A 114 -7.72 -3.45 4.13
CA ILE A 114 -9.15 -3.50 4.46
C ILE A 114 -9.39 -2.96 5.87
N LEU A 115 -8.59 -3.39 6.85
CA LEU A 115 -8.66 -2.90 8.23
C LEU A 115 -8.61 -1.36 8.29
N VAL A 116 -7.69 -0.74 7.56
CA VAL A 116 -7.54 0.72 7.53
C VAL A 116 -8.69 1.41 6.78
N LEU A 117 -9.20 0.81 5.71
CA LEU A 117 -10.33 1.40 4.97
C LEU A 117 -11.65 1.33 5.74
N GLU A 118 -11.81 0.32 6.61
CA GLU A 118 -12.99 0.12 7.47
C GLU A 118 -12.90 0.89 8.79
N GLY A 119 -11.68 1.15 9.27
CA GLY A 119 -11.47 1.89 10.50
C GLY A 119 -11.93 3.35 10.44
N PRO A 120 -12.17 3.99 11.60
CA PRO A 120 -12.56 5.38 11.73
C PRO A 120 -11.36 6.33 11.55
N HIS A 121 -10.64 6.16 10.44
CA HIS A 121 -9.44 6.94 10.13
C HIS A 121 -9.75 8.16 9.26
N THR A 122 -8.86 9.15 9.31
CA THR A 122 -8.96 10.37 8.52
C THR A 122 -8.80 10.08 7.01
N PRO A 123 -9.26 10.99 6.13
CA PRO A 123 -9.07 10.84 4.69
C PRO A 123 -7.60 10.62 4.29
N GLU A 124 -6.65 11.28 4.93
CA GLU A 124 -5.22 11.17 4.59
C GLU A 124 -4.68 9.76 4.86
N VAL A 125 -5.15 9.11 5.93
CA VAL A 125 -4.77 7.73 6.25
C VAL A 125 -5.40 6.76 5.23
N LYS A 126 -6.68 6.96 4.91
CA LYS A 126 -7.41 6.12 3.95
C LYS A 126 -6.87 6.26 2.52
N GLU A 127 -6.43 7.46 2.15
CA GLU A 127 -5.75 7.74 0.89
C GLU A 127 -4.51 6.87 0.72
N GLN A 128 -3.69 6.69 1.77
CA GLN A 128 -2.52 5.80 1.69
C GLN A 128 -2.93 4.34 1.45
N ALA A 129 -4.01 3.89 2.07
CA ALA A 129 -4.55 2.54 1.85
C ALA A 129 -5.07 2.36 0.40
N LEU A 130 -5.76 3.36 -0.15
CA LEU A 130 -6.18 3.36 -1.55
C LEU A 130 -4.99 3.41 -2.52
N CYS A 131 -3.93 4.16 -2.20
CA CYS A 131 -2.70 4.17 -2.98
C CYS A 131 -2.01 2.79 -3.02
N ILE A 132 -2.07 2.01 -1.93
CA ILE A 132 -1.58 0.62 -1.90
C ILE A 132 -2.43 -0.24 -2.85
N LEU A 133 -3.76 -0.12 -2.82
CA LEU A 133 -4.63 -0.80 -3.79
C LEU A 133 -4.32 -0.40 -5.23
N GLY A 134 -4.03 0.88 -5.49
CA GLY A 134 -3.62 1.38 -6.80
C GLY A 134 -2.35 0.71 -7.33
N ASN A 135 -1.35 0.50 -6.46
CA ASN A 135 -0.13 -0.25 -6.80
C ASN A 135 -0.43 -1.74 -7.05
N ILE A 136 -1.30 -2.35 -6.24
CA ILE A 136 -1.71 -3.76 -6.41
C ILE A 136 -2.47 -3.94 -7.74
N ALA A 137 -3.36 -3.01 -8.08
CA ALA A 137 -4.11 -2.99 -9.33
C ALA A 137 -3.20 -2.89 -10.57
N ASP A 138 -2.04 -2.25 -10.44
CA ASP A 138 -1.05 -2.11 -11.50
C ASP A 138 -0.31 -3.43 -11.82
N GLY A 139 -0.14 -4.33 -10.84
CA GLY A 139 0.52 -5.63 -11.02
C GLY A 139 -0.33 -6.63 -11.83
N GLU A 140 0.32 -7.53 -12.57
CA GLU A 140 -0.33 -8.41 -13.56
C GLU A 140 -1.34 -9.39 -12.95
N ARG A 141 -0.89 -10.10 -11.92
CA ARG A 141 -1.65 -11.08 -11.12
C ARG A 141 -2.09 -10.49 -9.78
N ALA A 142 -1.33 -9.53 -9.26
CA ALA A 142 -1.63 -8.85 -8.00
C ALA A 142 -3.05 -8.25 -7.98
N ARG A 143 -3.50 -7.69 -9.11
CA ARG A 143 -4.86 -7.15 -9.26
C ARG A 143 -5.97 -8.16 -9.01
N ASP A 144 -5.70 -9.46 -9.13
CA ASP A 144 -6.71 -10.50 -8.90
C ASP A 144 -7.12 -10.53 -7.43
N HIS A 145 -6.26 -10.11 -6.49
CA HIS A 145 -6.65 -9.92 -5.10
C HIS A 145 -7.76 -8.87 -4.91
N ILE A 146 -7.82 -7.88 -5.81
CA ILE A 146 -8.87 -6.86 -5.81
C ILE A 146 -10.07 -7.38 -6.60
N MET A 147 -9.86 -7.88 -7.82
CA MET A 147 -10.94 -8.32 -8.70
C MET A 147 -11.73 -9.51 -8.15
N SER A 148 -11.12 -10.38 -7.33
CA SER A 148 -11.81 -11.51 -6.69
C SER A 148 -12.54 -11.13 -5.39
N ASN A 149 -12.28 -9.94 -4.84
CA ASN A 149 -12.86 -9.49 -3.57
C ASN A 149 -13.99 -8.48 -3.81
N GLU A 150 -15.24 -8.94 -3.66
CA GLU A 150 -16.42 -8.12 -3.93
C GLU A 150 -16.56 -6.92 -2.97
N ASP A 151 -16.18 -7.10 -1.71
CA ASP A 151 -16.27 -6.03 -0.70
C ASP A 151 -15.27 -4.91 -0.98
N VAL A 152 -14.05 -5.26 -1.42
CA VAL A 152 -13.05 -4.27 -1.86
C VAL A 152 -13.53 -3.52 -3.09
N LEU A 153 -14.12 -4.21 -4.07
CA LEU A 153 -14.68 -3.56 -5.27
C LEU A 153 -15.80 -2.58 -4.93
N LYS A 154 -16.78 -3.00 -4.10
CA LYS A 154 -17.86 -2.12 -3.62
C LYS A 154 -17.30 -0.90 -2.89
N LYS A 155 -16.32 -1.11 -2.01
CA LYS A 155 -15.70 -0.04 -1.25
C LYS A 155 -14.93 0.95 -2.15
N LEU A 156 -14.23 0.47 -3.18
CA LEU A 156 -13.60 1.33 -4.18
C LEU A 156 -14.64 2.21 -4.90
N ILE A 157 -15.79 1.64 -5.26
CA ILE A 157 -16.90 2.36 -5.90
C ILE A 157 -17.50 3.41 -4.96
N ASP A 158 -17.66 3.09 -3.67
CA ASP A 158 -18.09 4.05 -2.66
C ASP A 158 -17.08 5.21 -2.56
N TYR A 159 -15.78 4.92 -2.56
CA TYR A 159 -14.75 5.95 -2.51
C TYR A 159 -14.69 6.83 -3.79
N MET A 160 -15.06 6.31 -4.96
CA MET A 160 -15.20 7.15 -6.16
C MET A 160 -16.27 8.25 -6.01
N ASN A 161 -17.28 8.03 -5.16
CA ASN A 161 -18.34 9.00 -4.89
C ASN A 161 -18.11 9.77 -3.57
N HIS A 162 -16.94 9.60 -2.95
CA HIS A 162 -16.67 10.23 -1.66
C HIS A 162 -16.49 11.76 -1.83
N PRO A 163 -17.02 12.59 -0.93
CA PRO A 163 -16.89 14.05 -1.01
C PRO A 163 -15.46 14.59 -0.79
N ALA A 164 -14.49 13.73 -0.50
CA ALA A 164 -13.11 14.14 -0.25
C ALA A 164 -12.29 13.88 -1.53
N PRO A 165 -11.77 14.93 -2.20
CA PRO A 165 -11.10 14.78 -3.49
C PRO A 165 -9.96 13.77 -3.49
N CYS A 166 -9.10 13.77 -2.45
CA CYS A 166 -7.97 12.84 -2.37
C CYS A 166 -8.40 11.36 -2.35
N LEU A 167 -9.53 11.05 -1.73
CA LEU A 167 -10.08 9.69 -1.70
C LEU A 167 -10.70 9.30 -3.03
N GLN A 168 -11.45 10.23 -3.64
CA GLN A 168 -12.04 10.05 -4.96
C GLN A 168 -10.96 9.83 -6.02
N GLU A 169 -9.94 10.69 -6.08
CA GLU A 169 -8.81 10.57 -7.01
C GLU A 169 -8.06 9.25 -6.83
N SER A 170 -7.79 8.84 -5.58
CA SER A 170 -7.11 7.58 -5.29
C SER A 170 -7.93 6.36 -5.70
N ALA A 171 -9.25 6.39 -5.51
CA ALA A 171 -10.14 5.33 -5.95
C ALA A 171 -10.22 5.27 -7.50
N VAL A 172 -10.36 6.42 -8.16
CA VAL A 172 -10.34 6.53 -9.62
C VAL A 172 -9.01 6.04 -10.19
N PHE A 173 -7.88 6.36 -9.56
CA PHE A 173 -6.56 5.84 -9.94
C PHE A 173 -6.51 4.31 -9.88
N CYS A 174 -7.05 3.70 -8.83
CA CYS A 174 -7.14 2.25 -8.72
C CYS A 174 -8.00 1.65 -9.85
N ILE A 175 -9.18 2.21 -10.12
CA ILE A 175 -10.06 1.77 -11.21
C ILE A 175 -9.39 1.93 -12.59
N ASN A 176 -8.66 3.00 -12.82
CA ASN A 176 -7.91 3.22 -14.06
C ASN A 176 -6.87 2.11 -14.29
N ASN A 177 -6.16 1.69 -13.23
CA ASN A 177 -5.22 0.58 -13.32
C ASN A 177 -5.93 -0.76 -13.60
N LEU A 178 -7.07 -1.03 -12.95
CA LEU A 178 -7.85 -2.26 -13.18
C LEU A 178 -8.44 -2.34 -14.60
N THR A 179 -8.76 -1.20 -15.20
CA THR A 179 -9.36 -1.10 -16.54
C THR A 179 -8.33 -0.99 -17.66
N ARG A 180 -7.03 -1.05 -17.36
CA ARG A 180 -5.97 -0.92 -18.36
C ARG A 180 -6.13 -1.96 -19.48
N ARG A 181 -6.07 -1.47 -20.72
CA ARG A 181 -6.22 -2.25 -21.95
C ARG A 181 -4.92 -2.97 -22.31
N GLY A 182 -5.03 -4.01 -23.14
CA GLY A 182 -3.87 -4.73 -23.68
C GLY A 182 -3.21 -5.70 -22.70
N GLU A 183 -3.81 -5.93 -21.54
CA GLU A 183 -3.32 -6.87 -20.54
C GLU A 183 -4.26 -8.08 -20.41
N PRO A 184 -3.74 -9.26 -20.01
CA PRO A 184 -4.56 -10.46 -19.83
C PRO A 184 -5.77 -10.17 -18.93
N GLY A 185 -6.95 -10.65 -19.32
CA GLY A 185 -8.19 -10.47 -18.54
C GLY A 185 -8.82 -9.06 -18.59
N ALA A 186 -8.31 -8.14 -19.41
CA ALA A 186 -8.78 -6.75 -19.42
C ALA A 186 -10.27 -6.62 -19.79
N ILE A 187 -10.76 -7.41 -20.75
CA ILE A 187 -12.16 -7.35 -21.20
C ILE A 187 -13.09 -7.79 -20.07
N GLU A 188 -12.76 -8.89 -19.39
CA GLU A 188 -13.52 -9.42 -18.26
C GLU A 188 -13.54 -8.44 -17.10
N ARG A 189 -12.38 -7.85 -16.75
CA ARG A 189 -12.31 -6.82 -15.70
C ARG A 189 -13.15 -5.59 -16.04
N GLN A 190 -13.07 -5.09 -17.27
CA GLN A 190 -13.84 -3.94 -17.73
C GLN A 190 -15.35 -4.23 -17.74
N SER A 191 -15.76 -5.42 -18.21
CA SER A 191 -17.16 -5.84 -18.16
C SER A 191 -17.68 -5.87 -16.73
N ARG A 192 -16.92 -6.49 -15.82
CA ARG A 192 -17.32 -6.57 -14.41
C ARG A 192 -17.44 -5.20 -13.75
N LEU A 193 -16.48 -4.30 -13.98
CA LEU A 193 -16.55 -2.93 -13.43
C LEU A 193 -17.71 -2.14 -14.05
N LYS A 194 -18.03 -2.37 -15.33
CA LYS A 194 -19.21 -1.80 -15.98
C LYS A 194 -20.51 -2.30 -15.34
N ASP A 195 -20.62 -3.60 -15.06
CA ASP A 195 -21.80 -4.19 -14.40
C ASP A 195 -22.00 -3.65 -12.98
N LEU A 196 -20.90 -3.26 -12.32
CA LEU A 196 -20.92 -2.57 -11.02
C LEU A 196 -21.19 -1.05 -11.11
N GLY A 197 -21.49 -0.52 -12.31
CA GLY A 197 -21.89 0.87 -12.49
C GLY A 197 -20.75 1.90 -12.56
N VAL A 198 -19.49 1.46 -12.61
CA VAL A 198 -18.30 2.35 -12.65
C VAL A 198 -18.36 3.35 -13.80
N VAL A 199 -18.88 2.95 -14.96
CA VAL A 199 -18.99 3.83 -16.14
C VAL A 199 -19.85 5.05 -15.86
N ASN A 200 -20.97 4.88 -15.16
CA ASN A 200 -21.89 5.98 -14.85
C ASN A 200 -21.22 7.00 -13.92
N ILE A 201 -20.46 6.51 -12.93
CA ILE A 201 -19.73 7.35 -11.98
C ILE A 201 -18.65 8.15 -12.73
N LEU A 202 -17.85 7.50 -13.58
CA LEU A 202 -16.83 8.19 -14.37
C LEU A 202 -17.42 9.28 -15.27
N GLN A 203 -18.59 9.03 -15.88
CA GLN A 203 -19.29 10.03 -16.68
C GLN A 203 -19.75 11.23 -15.84
N GLN A 204 -20.25 10.99 -14.62
CA GLN A 204 -20.62 12.06 -13.68
C GLN A 204 -19.41 12.90 -13.28
N LEU A 205 -18.28 12.27 -12.95
CA LEU A 205 -17.04 12.96 -12.55
C LEU A 205 -16.47 13.83 -13.67
N LEU A 206 -16.57 13.38 -14.93
CA LEU A 206 -16.16 14.17 -16.08
C LEU A 206 -17.05 15.42 -16.23
N SER A 207 -18.34 15.33 -15.93
CA SER A 207 -19.25 16.49 -16.03
C SER A 207 -19.08 17.52 -14.91
N THR A 208 -18.50 17.13 -13.77
CA THR A 208 -18.22 18.04 -12.64
C THR A 208 -16.86 18.74 -12.73
N SER A 209 -15.96 18.28 -13.62
CA SER A 209 -14.60 18.83 -13.75
C SER A 209 -14.53 20.14 -14.57
N ASP A 210 -15.65 20.61 -15.11
CA ASP A 210 -15.77 21.82 -15.96
C ASP A 210 -16.21 23.09 -15.19
N THR A 211 -16.11 23.10 -13.85
CA THR A 211 -16.39 24.28 -12.98
C THR A 211 -15.30 24.49 -11.96
#